data_AF-A0A1D2SRN8-F1
#
_entry.id   AF-A0A1D2SRN8-F1
#
_cell.length_a   1.000
_cell.length_b   1.000
_cell.length_c   1.000
_cell.angle_alpha   90.00
_cell.angle_beta   90.00
_cell.angle_gamma   90.00
#
_symmetry.space_group_name_H-M   'P 1'
#
loop_
_entity.id
_entity.type
_entity.pdbx_description
1 polymer ?
#
loop_
_entity_poly.entity_id
_entity_poly.type
_entity_poly.pdbx_seq_one_letter_code
_entity_poly.pdbx_strand_id
1 'polypeptide(L)' 'MTGLIFLLPIALFLGALGLAAFLWSLKSGQYEDMDGAAERILVDDD' A
#
# COMPACT_ATOMS: atom_id res chain seq x y z
N MET A 1 1.45 -29.65 -15.35
CA MET A 1 2.75 -28.96 -15.22
C MET A 1 2.83 -27.63 -15.99
N THR A 2 1.81 -27.25 -16.77
CA THR A 2 1.74 -25.99 -17.54
C THR A 2 1.32 -24.76 -16.72
N GLY A 3 0.49 -24.94 -15.68
CA GLY A 3 0.01 -23.81 -14.86
C GLY A 3 1.10 -23.08 -14.09
N LEU A 4 2.09 -23.80 -13.56
CA LEU A 4 3.19 -23.22 -12.78
C LEU A 4 4.03 -22.23 -13.59
N ILE A 5 4.18 -22.45 -14.90
CA ILE A 5 4.90 -21.55 -15.81
C ILE A 5 4.25 -20.16 -15.88
N PHE A 6 2.93 -20.07 -15.72
CA PHE A 6 2.22 -18.81 -15.70
C PHE A 6 2.05 -18.26 -14.28
N LEU A 7 1.76 -19.12 -13.31
CA LEU A 7 1.53 -18.71 -11.93
C LEU A 7 2.79 -18.16 -11.26
N LEU A 8 3.97 -18.71 -11.56
CA LEU A 8 5.24 -18.24 -10.99
C LEU A 8 5.56 -16.78 -11.38
N PRO A 9 5.59 -16.37 -12.67
CA PRO A 9 5.85 -14.99 -13.04
C PRO A 9 4.73 -14.05 -12.58
N ILE A 10 3.47 -14.48 -12.59
CA ILE A 10 2.35 -13.67 -12.08
C ILE A 10 2.53 -13.41 -10.58
N ALA A 11 2.86 -14.43 -9.79
CA ALA A 11 3.07 -14.28 -8.35
C ALA A 11 4.26 -13.33 -8.05
N LEU A 12 5.37 -13.48 -8.77
CA LEU A 12 6.52 -12.58 -8.63
C LEU A 12 6.18 -11.14 -9.03
N PHE A 13 5.44 -10.96 -10.13
CA PHE A 13 4.99 -9.64 -10.59
C PHE A 13 4.08 -8.97 -9.56
N LEU A 14 3.07 -9.68 -9.04
CA LEU A 14 2.18 -9.16 -8.01
C LEU A 14 2.92 -8.82 -6.71
N GLY A 15 3.88 -9.66 -6.31
CA GLY A 15 4.73 -9.37 -5.15
C GLY A 15 5.58 -8.11 -5.33
N ALA A 16 6.20 -7.94 -6.50
CA ALA A 16 6.97 -6.76 -6.84
C ALA A 16 6.09 -5.50 -6.91
N LEU A 17 4.88 -5.61 -7.48
CA LEU A 17 3.89 -4.52 -7.52
C LEU A 17 3.48 -4.07 -6.12
N GLY A 18 3.18 -5.02 -5.23
CA GLY A 18 2.84 -4.72 -3.84
C GLY A 18 4.00 -4.03 -3.11
N LEU A 19 5.23 -4.53 -3.28
CA LEU A 19 6.42 -3.92 -2.69
C LEU A 19 6.66 -2.50 -3.23
N ALA A 20 6.53 -2.29 -4.55
CA ALA A 20 6.69 -0.98 -5.16
C ALA A 20 5.63 0.02 -4.68
N ALA A 21 4.37 -0.42 -4.59
CA ALA A 21 3.28 0.40 -4.05
C ALA A 21 3.51 0.76 -2.58
N PHE A 22 3.99 -0.19 -1.77
CA PHE A 22 4.34 0.04 -0.37
C PHE A 22 5.47 1.06 -0.22
N LEU A 23 6.57 0.91 -0.96
CA LEU A 23 7.68 1.86 -0.94
C LEU A 23 7.26 3.25 -1.43
N TRP A 24 6.41 3.31 -2.46
CA TRP A 24 5.83 4.57 -2.93
C TRP A 24 4.98 5.24 -1.84
N SER A 25 4.14 4.47 -1.15
CA SER A 25 3.30 4.98 -0.05
C SER A 25 4.14 5.57 1.09
N LEU A 26 5.21 4.87 1.50
CA LEU A 26 6.17 5.39 2.48
C LEU A 26 6.82 6.70 2.01
N LYS A 27 7.30 6.76 0.77
CA LYS A 27 7.92 7.97 0.21
C LYS A 27 6.95 9.14 0.08
N SER A 28 5.66 8.86 -0.13
CA SER A 28 4.64 9.89 -0.30
C SER A 28 4.20 10.57 0.98
N GLY A 29 4.76 10.19 2.14
CA GLY A 29 4.42 10.81 3.43
C GLY A 29 3.02 10.47 3.95
N GLN A 30 2.34 9.49 3.34
CA GLN A 30 0.97 9.09 3.72
C GLN A 30 0.83 8.65 5.19
N TYR A 31 1.92 8.19 5.79
CA TYR A 31 1.95 7.72 7.18
C TYR A 31 2.44 8.78 8.18
N GLU A 32 2.78 10.00 7.72
CA GLU A 32 3.31 11.05 8.59
C GLU A 32 2.22 11.76 9.41
N ASP A 33 0.97 11.76 8.91
CA ASP A 33 -0.19 12.38 9.58
C ASP A 33 -1.35 11.40 9.76
N MET A 34 -1.07 10.22 10.34
CA MET A 34 -2.14 9.29 10.72
C MET A 34 -2.90 9.76 11.96
N ASP A 35 -2.18 10.35 12.93
CA ASP A 35 -2.74 10.78 14.20
C ASP A 35 -3.56 12.08 14.06
N GLY A 36 -3.10 13.07 13.29
CA GLY A 36 -3.87 14.29 13.04
C GLY A 36 -5.11 14.04 12.17
N ALA A 37 -5.11 13.01 11.31
CA ALA A 37 -6.32 12.59 10.61
C ALA A 37 -7.40 12.06 11.57
N ALA A 38 -7.03 11.34 12.63
CA ALA A 38 -7.95 10.89 13.66
C ALA A 38 -8.41 12.05 14.56
N GLU A 39 -7.52 12.97 14.92
CA GLU A 39 -7.89 14.12 15.74
C GLU A 39 -8.91 15.03 15.03
N ARG A 40 -8.76 15.24 13.72
CA ARG A 40 -9.72 16.01 12.89
C ARG A 40 -11.11 15.37 12.77
N ILE A 41 -11.27 14.08 13.07
CA ILE A 41 -12.59 13.43 13.04
C ILE A 41 -13.35 13.58 14.37
N LEU A 42 -12.63 13.93 15.44
CA LEU A 42 -13.20 14.14 16.78
C LEU A 42 -13.53 15.60 17.05
N VAL A 43 -12.89 16.52 16.33
CA VAL A 43 -13.23 17.93 16.30
C VAL A 43 -14.23 18.14 15.16
N ASP A 44 -15.52 17.94 15.43
CA ASP A 44 -16.57 18.49 14.58
C ASP A 44 -16.49 20.01 14.68
N ASP A 45 -16.14 20.69 13.58
CA ASP A 45 -16.17 22.16 13.46
C ASP A 45 -17.63 22.65 13.55
N ASP A 46 -18.16 22.76 14.78
CA ASP A 46 -19.30 23.61 15.16
C ASP A 46 -18.82 24.78 16.05
#